data_AF-A0A7X6L3N6-F1
#
_entry.id   AF-A0A7X6L3N6-F1
#
_cell.length_a   1.000
_cell.length_b   1.000
_cell.length_c   1.000
_cell.angle_alpha   90.00
_cell.angle_beta   90.00
_cell.angle_gamma   90.00
#
_symmetry.space_group_name_H-M   'P 1'
#
loop_
_entity.id
_entity.type
_entity.pdbx_description
1 polymer ?
#
loop_
_entity_poly.entity_id
_entity_poly.type
_entity_poly.pdbx_seq_one_letter_code
_entity_poly.pdbx_strand_id
1 'polypeptide(L)'
;MKRSDATRQALLRAAREEFAQYGLAGARVDRIAEAAGVNKERIYGLFGSKDKLFDVILIDTLREFIDVVKPLADTEPGAYVGKLFDYHRDNPQLLRLLLWEALHRGADAHDIDGWRAAHYVRKFDRAQEQFDVDSANAGRLLLALCGLANWSHAVPQTTRLLLGEAAAEDKDATRAFLMEFARAAMRRDAAPGEREARLPEVELVNELTTSDEQPDVDRAAQRLRDAQAAAEAARTELATALKAAHAAGTSANQLARQVSGTLSRPVVLKLLSQPQS
;
A
#
# COMPACT_ATOMS: atom_id res chain seq x y z
N MET A 1 36.48 4.62 -21.25
CA MET A 1 35.05 4.95 -21.06
C MET A 1 34.73 6.21 -21.87
N LYS A 2 33.77 6.17 -22.79
CA LYS A 2 33.48 7.33 -23.67
C LYS A 2 32.88 8.46 -22.83
N ARG A 3 33.25 9.71 -23.13
CA ARG A 3 32.78 10.93 -22.41
C ARG A 3 31.26 10.99 -22.26
N SER A 4 30.51 10.39 -23.20
CA SER A 4 29.05 10.24 -23.16
C SER A 4 28.54 9.43 -21.96
N ASP A 5 29.23 8.36 -21.60
CA ASP A 5 28.77 7.41 -20.58
C ASP A 5 28.98 8.00 -19.18
N ALA A 6 30.13 8.67 -18.99
CA ALA A 6 30.42 9.40 -17.75
C ALA A 6 29.41 10.53 -17.50
N THR A 7 29.03 11.29 -18.55
CA THR A 7 28.00 12.33 -18.40
C THR A 7 26.62 11.73 -18.12
N ARG A 8 26.27 10.60 -18.74
CA ARG A 8 25.00 9.92 -18.44
C ARG A 8 24.96 9.44 -16.99
N GLN A 9 26.04 8.84 -16.50
CA GLN A 9 26.14 8.40 -15.10
C GLN A 9 26.07 9.56 -14.11
N ALA A 10 26.72 10.70 -14.42
CA ALA A 10 26.62 11.90 -13.60
C ALA A 10 25.17 12.41 -13.51
N LEU A 11 24.46 12.42 -14.64
CA LEU A 11 23.05 12.80 -14.70
C LEU A 11 22.14 11.87 -13.89
N LEU A 12 22.30 10.55 -14.06
CA LEU A 12 21.50 9.58 -13.30
C LEU A 12 21.73 9.71 -11.78
N ARG A 13 22.99 9.89 -11.36
CA ARG A 13 23.33 10.09 -9.95
C ARG A 13 22.74 11.38 -9.39
N ALA A 14 22.90 12.50 -10.10
CA ALA A 14 22.35 13.79 -9.68
C ALA A 14 20.82 13.74 -9.57
N ALA A 15 20.16 13.10 -10.54
CA ALA A 15 18.71 12.93 -10.52
C ALA A 15 18.25 12.01 -9.38
N ARG A 16 18.96 10.91 -9.12
CA ARG A 16 18.69 10.00 -8.00
C ARG A 16 18.72 10.73 -6.66
N GLU A 17 19.76 11.52 -6.41
CA GLU A 17 19.88 12.29 -5.17
C GLU A 17 18.78 13.36 -5.05
N GLU A 18 18.52 14.12 -6.11
CA GLU A 18 17.48 15.14 -6.12
C GLU A 18 16.09 14.55 -5.84
N PHE A 19 15.71 13.47 -6.52
CA PHE A 19 14.40 12.85 -6.32
C PHE A 19 14.29 12.13 -4.97
N ALA A 20 15.35 11.48 -4.51
CA ALA A 20 15.35 10.88 -3.19
C ALA A 20 15.15 11.96 -2.12
N GLN A 21 15.84 13.10 -2.23
CA GLN A 21 15.75 14.16 -1.25
C GLN A 21 14.42 14.92 -1.28
N TYR A 22 13.95 15.31 -2.46
CA TYR A 22 12.84 16.26 -2.62
C TYR A 22 11.55 15.67 -3.19
N GLY A 23 11.55 14.40 -3.58
CA GLY A 23 10.41 13.75 -4.23
C GLY A 23 10.11 14.30 -5.62
N LEU A 24 9.13 13.72 -6.31
CA LEU A 24 8.79 14.11 -7.68
C LEU A 24 8.27 15.57 -7.77
N ALA A 25 7.42 15.98 -6.83
CA ALA A 25 6.88 17.33 -6.80
C ALA A 25 7.97 18.38 -6.51
N GLY A 26 8.80 18.15 -5.48
CA GLY A 26 9.83 19.10 -5.02
C GLY A 26 11.12 19.10 -5.83
N ALA A 27 11.41 18.05 -6.60
CA ALA A 27 12.59 17.99 -7.43
C ALA A 27 12.58 19.03 -8.56
N ARG A 28 13.75 19.65 -8.78
CA ARG A 28 14.01 20.68 -9.78
C ARG A 28 15.00 20.16 -10.82
N VAL A 29 14.58 20.13 -12.09
CA VAL A 29 15.45 19.74 -13.21
C VAL A 29 16.66 20.66 -13.34
N ASP A 30 16.55 21.92 -12.93
CA ASP A 30 17.67 22.88 -12.93
C ASP A 30 18.82 22.41 -12.00
N ARG A 31 18.49 21.96 -10.77
CA ARG A 31 19.48 21.46 -9.81
C ARG A 31 20.14 20.18 -10.30
N ILE A 32 19.36 19.31 -10.94
CA ILE A 32 19.87 18.09 -11.57
C ILE A 32 20.87 18.45 -12.68
N ALA A 33 20.53 19.41 -13.54
CA ALA A 33 21.36 19.85 -14.64
C ALA A 33 22.69 20.44 -14.14
N GLU A 34 22.63 21.34 -13.15
CA GLU A 34 23.79 21.95 -12.51
C GLU A 34 24.70 20.89 -11.87
N ALA A 35 24.14 20.01 -11.03
CA ALA A 35 24.91 18.97 -10.35
C ALA A 35 25.54 17.95 -11.31
N ALA A 36 24.88 17.68 -12.46
CA ALA A 36 25.39 16.77 -13.48
C ALA A 36 26.34 17.44 -14.49
N GLY A 37 26.48 18.77 -14.46
CA GLY A 37 27.25 19.52 -15.46
C GLY A 37 26.69 19.42 -16.87
N VAL A 38 25.36 19.35 -17.02
CA VAL A 38 24.66 19.32 -18.31
C VAL A 38 23.68 20.48 -18.41
N ASN A 39 23.27 20.84 -19.63
CA ASN A 39 22.18 21.79 -19.80
C ASN A 39 20.81 21.10 -19.62
N LYS A 40 19.80 21.90 -19.26
CA LYS A 40 18.44 21.43 -18.98
C LYS A 40 17.77 20.87 -20.24
N GLU A 41 18.04 21.47 -21.40
CA GLU A 41 17.49 21.04 -22.69
C GLU A 41 17.91 19.62 -23.03
N ARG A 42 19.14 19.21 -22.69
CA ARG A 42 19.61 17.83 -22.89
C ARG A 42 18.84 16.84 -22.02
N ILE A 43 18.47 17.21 -20.79
CA ILE A 43 17.66 16.33 -19.93
C ILE A 43 16.29 16.10 -20.57
N TYR A 44 15.61 17.16 -21.00
CA TYR A 44 14.32 17.00 -21.70
C TYR A 44 14.47 16.28 -23.05
N GLY A 45 15.56 16.49 -23.78
CA GLY A 45 15.84 15.77 -25.01
C GLY A 45 16.02 14.25 -24.78
N LEU A 46 16.56 13.85 -23.63
CA LEU A 46 16.77 12.44 -23.29
C LEU A 46 15.53 11.76 -22.70
N PHE A 47 14.76 12.47 -21.87
CA PHE A 47 13.70 11.86 -21.05
C PHE A 47 12.29 12.39 -21.36
N GLY A 48 12.17 13.51 -22.06
CA GLY A 48 10.90 14.14 -22.43
C GLY A 48 10.22 14.91 -21.31
N SER A 49 10.13 14.34 -20.10
CA SER A 49 9.48 14.98 -18.94
C SER A 49 10.18 14.65 -17.62
N LYS A 50 9.85 15.42 -16.57
CA LYS A 50 10.35 15.17 -15.20
C LYS A 50 9.83 13.83 -14.66
N ASP A 51 8.57 13.51 -14.92
CA ASP A 51 7.94 12.23 -14.57
C ASP A 51 8.65 11.05 -15.22
N LYS A 52 8.90 11.11 -16.53
CA LYS A 52 9.63 10.05 -17.24
C LYS A 52 11.05 9.91 -16.73
N LEU A 53 11.72 11.02 -16.40
CA LEU A 53 13.03 10.97 -15.76
C LEU A 53 12.95 10.28 -14.39
N PHE A 54 11.96 10.61 -13.55
CA PHE A 54 11.76 9.93 -12.26
C PHE A 54 11.52 8.43 -12.44
N ASP A 55 10.69 8.02 -13.40
CA ASP A 55 10.43 6.61 -13.69
C ASP A 55 11.72 5.89 -14.10
N VAL A 56 12.54 6.51 -14.96
CA VAL A 56 13.85 5.97 -15.32
C VAL A 56 14.77 5.82 -14.11
N ILE A 57 14.83 6.83 -13.25
CA ILE A 57 15.69 6.80 -12.05
C ILE A 57 15.24 5.74 -11.05
N LEU A 58 13.93 5.61 -10.81
CA LEU A 58 13.40 4.59 -9.92
C LEU A 58 13.73 3.18 -10.44
N ILE A 59 13.50 2.93 -11.73
CA ILE A 59 13.77 1.62 -12.35
C ILE A 59 15.28 1.31 -12.37
N ASP A 60 16.13 2.29 -12.69
CA ASP A 60 17.59 2.15 -12.65
C ASP A 60 18.09 1.81 -11.24
N THR A 61 17.59 2.52 -10.22
CA THR A 61 17.96 2.29 -8.82
C THR A 61 17.45 0.92 -8.33
N LEU A 62 16.25 0.51 -8.78
CA LEU A 62 15.70 -0.81 -8.46
C LEU A 62 16.50 -1.95 -9.10
N ARG A 63 16.99 -1.77 -10.34
CA ARG A 63 17.90 -2.72 -11.01
C ARG A 63 19.19 -2.91 -10.24
N GLU A 64 19.83 -1.81 -9.87
CA GLU A 64 21.06 -1.83 -9.06
C GLU A 64 20.85 -2.59 -7.74
N PHE A 65 19.75 -2.32 -7.04
CA PHE A 65 19.38 -3.06 -5.83
C PHE A 65 19.26 -4.56 -6.07
N ILE A 66 18.55 -4.99 -7.12
CA ILE A 66 18.34 -6.40 -7.42
C ILE A 66 19.65 -7.10 -7.78
N ASP A 67 20.54 -6.42 -8.50
CA ASP A 67 21.86 -6.95 -8.88
C ASP A 67 22.78 -7.12 -7.68
N VAL A 68 22.72 -6.20 -6.71
CA VAL A 68 23.55 -6.22 -5.48
C VAL A 68 22.99 -7.21 -4.45
N VAL A 69 21.70 -7.09 -4.10
CA VAL A 69 21.07 -7.83 -3.01
C VAL A 69 20.75 -9.27 -3.41
N LYS A 70 20.44 -9.48 -4.69
CA LYS A 70 20.00 -10.77 -5.24
C LYS A 70 18.96 -11.45 -4.34
N PRO A 71 17.82 -10.79 -4.08
CA PRO A 71 16.83 -11.26 -3.10
C PRO A 71 16.21 -12.62 -3.45
N LEU A 72 16.42 -13.12 -4.68
CA LEU A 72 15.87 -14.36 -5.23
C LEU A 72 16.84 -15.56 -5.16
N ALA A 73 17.99 -15.39 -4.52
CA ALA A 73 19.08 -16.38 -4.50
C ALA A 73 19.06 -17.25 -3.23
N ASP A 74 18.06 -18.14 -3.09
CA ASP A 74 17.99 -19.21 -2.07
C ASP A 74 18.43 -18.77 -0.67
N THR A 75 17.70 -17.79 -0.12
CA THR A 75 17.97 -17.28 1.24
C THR A 75 16.89 -17.71 2.21
N GLU A 76 17.26 -18.13 3.41
CA GLU A 76 16.26 -18.29 4.45
C GLU A 76 15.64 -16.92 4.80
N PRO A 77 14.39 -16.88 5.31
CA PRO A 77 13.65 -15.63 5.56
C PRO A 77 14.43 -14.58 6.37
N GLY A 78 15.18 -15.02 7.38
CA GLY A 78 16.04 -14.15 8.18
C GLY A 78 17.15 -13.49 7.36
N ALA A 79 17.88 -14.25 6.55
CA ALA A 79 18.90 -13.67 5.65
C ALA A 79 18.29 -12.73 4.61
N TYR A 80 17.11 -13.06 4.08
CA TYR A 80 16.38 -12.16 3.17
C TYR A 80 16.14 -10.80 3.84
N VAL A 81 15.58 -10.78 5.05
CA VAL A 81 15.34 -9.55 5.83
C VAL A 81 16.64 -8.81 6.12
N GLY A 82 17.69 -9.51 6.56
CA GLY A 82 18.99 -8.91 6.85
C GLY A 82 19.61 -8.22 5.63
N LYS A 83 19.58 -8.85 4.46
CA LYS A 83 20.11 -8.27 3.22
C LYS A 83 19.34 -7.02 2.78
N LEU A 84 18.01 -7.03 2.90
CA LEU A 84 17.18 -5.86 2.59
C LEU A 84 17.46 -4.71 3.56
N PHE A 85 17.57 -5.01 4.85
CA PHE A 85 17.90 -4.05 5.89
C PHE A 85 19.26 -3.39 5.63
N ASP A 86 20.31 -4.20 5.41
CA ASP A 86 21.66 -3.71 5.15
C ASP A 86 21.70 -2.79 3.93
N TYR A 87 21.06 -3.19 2.82
CA TYR A 87 21.06 -2.37 1.62
C TYR A 87 20.40 -1.02 1.86
N HIS A 88 19.22 -0.96 2.48
CA HIS A 88 18.52 0.32 2.68
C HIS A 88 19.16 1.18 3.78
N ARG A 89 19.86 0.58 4.74
CA ARG A 89 20.72 1.30 5.68
C ARG A 89 21.82 2.06 4.94
N ASP A 90 22.47 1.40 3.99
CA ASP A 90 23.67 1.90 3.32
C ASP A 90 23.36 2.67 2.02
N ASN A 91 22.17 2.45 1.43
CA ASN A 91 21.69 3.04 0.18
C ASN A 91 20.22 3.50 0.33
N PRO A 92 19.96 4.60 1.07
CA PRO A 92 18.60 5.02 1.43
C PRO A 92 17.76 5.51 0.23
N GLN A 93 18.39 5.79 -0.92
CA GLN A 93 17.76 6.41 -2.08
C GLN A 93 16.60 5.56 -2.61
N LEU A 94 16.77 4.24 -2.74
CA LEU A 94 15.70 3.38 -3.28
C LEU A 94 14.43 3.43 -2.42
N LEU A 95 14.57 3.25 -1.10
CA LEU A 95 13.42 3.27 -0.20
C LEU A 95 12.71 4.63 -0.26
N ARG A 96 13.48 5.73 -0.28
CA ARG A 96 12.91 7.07 -0.40
C ARG A 96 12.17 7.27 -1.73
N LEU A 97 12.72 6.80 -2.84
CA LEU A 97 12.07 6.89 -4.15
C LEU A 97 10.76 6.09 -4.18
N LEU A 98 10.73 4.88 -3.61
CA LEU A 98 9.51 4.07 -3.49
C LEU A 98 8.45 4.78 -2.63
N LEU A 99 8.85 5.39 -1.50
CA LEU A 99 7.94 6.15 -0.65
C LEU A 99 7.40 7.40 -1.37
N TRP A 100 8.25 8.10 -2.14
CA TRP A 100 7.80 9.24 -2.94
C TRP A 100 6.88 8.86 -4.08
N GLU A 101 7.12 7.72 -4.75
CA GLU A 101 6.20 7.16 -5.73
C GLU A 101 4.84 6.90 -5.08
N ALA A 102 4.81 6.21 -3.92
CA ALA A 102 3.59 5.92 -3.20
C ALA A 102 2.83 7.18 -2.78
N LEU A 103 3.53 8.19 -2.26
CA LEU A 103 2.91 9.47 -1.86
C LEU A 103 2.37 10.27 -3.05
N HIS A 104 2.99 10.16 -4.22
CA HIS A 104 2.61 10.94 -5.39
C HIS A 104 1.56 10.24 -6.26
N ARG A 105 1.62 8.92 -6.38
CA ARG A 105 0.83 8.11 -7.33
C ARG A 105 -0.11 7.10 -6.68
N GLY A 106 0.01 6.86 -5.37
CA GLY A 106 -0.78 5.86 -4.68
C GLY A 106 -0.47 4.45 -5.17
N ALA A 107 -1.49 3.75 -5.67
CA ALA A 107 -1.37 2.37 -6.12
C ALA A 107 -0.85 2.21 -7.56
N ASP A 108 -0.71 3.31 -8.31
CA ASP A 108 -0.29 3.25 -9.71
C ASP A 108 1.24 3.14 -9.82
N ALA A 109 1.72 1.93 -10.12
CA ALA A 109 3.13 1.63 -10.31
C ALA A 109 3.50 1.85 -11.78
N HIS A 110 4.28 2.90 -12.04
CA HIS A 110 4.78 3.13 -13.39
C HIS A 110 5.98 2.24 -13.70
N ASP A 111 6.06 1.85 -14.95
CA ASP A 111 7.16 1.10 -15.53
C ASP A 111 7.46 1.69 -16.91
N ILE A 112 8.75 1.75 -17.25
CA ILE A 112 9.21 2.36 -18.51
C ILE A 112 9.34 1.33 -19.63
N ASP A 113 9.55 0.06 -19.27
CA ASP A 113 9.85 -1.02 -20.22
C ASP A 113 9.29 -2.39 -19.82
N GLY A 114 8.44 -2.44 -18.79
CA GLY A 114 7.79 -3.66 -18.30
C GLY A 114 8.71 -4.55 -17.46
N TRP A 115 9.97 -4.15 -17.26
CA TRP A 115 10.93 -4.94 -16.51
C TRP A 115 10.56 -5.10 -15.03
N ARG A 116 10.00 -4.05 -14.40
CA ARG A 116 9.61 -4.08 -12.99
C ARG A 116 8.46 -5.05 -12.80
N ALA A 117 7.43 -4.96 -13.63
CA ALA A 117 6.31 -5.92 -13.58
C ALA A 117 6.81 -7.37 -13.73
N ALA A 118 7.65 -7.63 -14.73
CA ALA A 118 8.24 -8.96 -14.94
C ALA A 118 9.12 -9.41 -13.76
N HIS A 119 9.85 -8.50 -13.13
CA HIS A 119 10.64 -8.81 -11.93
C HIS A 119 9.75 -9.23 -10.76
N TYR A 120 8.64 -8.53 -10.51
CA TYR A 120 7.74 -8.87 -9.40
C TYR A 120 7.04 -10.22 -9.60
N VAL A 121 6.71 -10.60 -10.84
CA VAL A 121 6.23 -11.95 -11.16
C VAL A 121 7.28 -13.00 -10.78
N ARG A 122 8.53 -12.84 -11.25
CA ARG A 122 9.62 -13.77 -10.89
C ARG A 122 9.88 -13.83 -9.39
N LYS A 123 9.78 -12.68 -8.70
CA LYS A 123 9.95 -12.59 -7.25
C LYS A 123 8.85 -13.35 -6.51
N PHE A 124 7.60 -13.25 -6.98
CA PHE A 124 6.47 -13.97 -6.44
C PHE A 124 6.61 -15.49 -6.65
N ASP A 125 6.94 -15.92 -7.86
CA ASP A 125 7.14 -17.35 -8.18
C ASP A 125 8.26 -17.94 -7.31
N ARG A 126 9.37 -17.20 -7.21
CA ARG A 126 10.51 -17.63 -6.39
C ARG A 126 10.19 -17.73 -4.91
N ALA A 127 9.36 -16.82 -4.39
CA ALA A 127 8.97 -16.85 -2.98
C ALA A 127 8.16 -18.10 -2.63
N GLN A 128 7.31 -18.58 -3.54
CA GLN A 128 6.57 -19.84 -3.34
C GLN A 128 7.53 -21.01 -3.15
N GLU A 129 8.51 -21.15 -4.06
CA GLU A 129 9.51 -22.22 -4.00
C GLU A 129 10.43 -22.10 -2.80
N GLN A 130 10.98 -20.90 -2.55
CA GLN A 130 12.03 -20.64 -1.57
C GLN A 130 11.51 -20.70 -0.13
N PHE A 131 10.27 -20.28 0.10
CA PHE A 131 9.67 -20.22 1.44
C PHE A 131 8.60 -21.28 1.67
N ASP A 132 8.36 -22.16 0.70
CA ASP A 132 7.37 -23.24 0.74
C ASP A 132 5.99 -22.70 1.20
N VAL A 133 5.52 -21.68 0.47
CA VAL A 133 4.27 -20.96 0.71
C VAL A 133 3.38 -21.03 -0.53
N ASP A 134 2.08 -21.14 -0.33
CA ASP A 134 1.11 -21.16 -1.43
C ASP A 134 1.05 -19.79 -2.17
N SER A 135 0.51 -19.82 -3.39
CA SER A 135 0.33 -18.62 -4.22
C SER A 135 -0.59 -17.58 -3.59
N ALA A 136 -1.58 -17.98 -2.79
CA ALA A 136 -2.47 -17.04 -2.12
C ALA A 136 -1.73 -16.19 -1.08
N ASN A 137 -0.64 -16.72 -0.51
CA ASN A 137 0.10 -16.10 0.58
C ASN A 137 1.51 -15.60 0.19
N ALA A 138 2.09 -16.05 -0.92
CA ALA A 138 3.44 -15.63 -1.34
C ALA A 138 3.60 -14.10 -1.42
N GLY A 139 2.62 -13.40 -2.01
CA GLY A 139 2.62 -11.95 -2.08
C GLY A 139 2.51 -11.28 -0.70
N ARG A 140 1.69 -11.83 0.20
CA ARG A 140 1.51 -11.33 1.57
C ARG A 140 2.78 -11.53 2.40
N LEU A 141 3.42 -12.68 2.26
CA LEU A 141 4.70 -12.99 2.91
C LEU A 141 5.78 -12.01 2.44
N LEU A 142 5.92 -11.80 1.13
CA LEU A 142 6.89 -10.84 0.59
C LEU A 142 6.63 -9.42 1.10
N LEU A 143 5.37 -8.99 1.16
CA LEU A 143 4.98 -7.71 1.75
C LEU A 143 5.39 -7.62 3.22
N ALA A 144 5.11 -8.65 4.02
CA ALA A 144 5.47 -8.71 5.43
C ALA A 144 6.99 -8.65 5.65
N LEU A 145 7.78 -9.45 4.91
CA LEU A 145 9.24 -9.46 5.02
C LEU A 145 9.86 -8.13 4.58
N CYS A 146 9.36 -7.52 3.50
CA CYS A 146 9.82 -6.20 3.07
C CYS A 146 9.45 -5.11 4.09
N GLY A 147 8.24 -5.16 4.64
CA GLY A 147 7.81 -4.24 5.70
C GLY A 147 8.69 -4.36 6.94
N LEU A 148 8.94 -5.59 7.40
CA LEU A 148 9.79 -5.88 8.55
C LEU A 148 11.21 -5.31 8.36
N ALA A 149 11.80 -5.48 7.18
CA ALA A 149 13.15 -4.99 6.89
C ALA A 149 13.24 -3.46 6.76
N ASN A 150 12.17 -2.80 6.30
CA ASN A 150 12.24 -1.40 5.85
C ASN A 150 11.56 -0.40 6.80
N TRP A 151 10.65 -0.84 7.67
CA TRP A 151 9.82 0.07 8.47
C TRP A 151 10.63 1.03 9.33
N SER A 152 11.66 0.53 10.03
CA SER A 152 12.51 1.38 10.88
C SER A 152 13.27 2.45 10.09
N HIS A 153 13.62 2.16 8.83
CA HIS A 153 14.22 3.13 7.92
C HIS A 153 13.22 4.13 7.35
N ALA A 154 11.95 3.71 7.16
CA ALA A 154 10.89 4.56 6.62
C ALA A 154 10.37 5.57 7.65
N VAL A 155 10.37 5.22 8.95
CA VAL A 155 9.83 6.05 10.03
C VAL A 155 10.82 6.20 11.20
N PRO A 156 12.03 6.77 10.97
CA PRO A 156 13.07 6.86 11.99
C PRO A 156 12.63 7.61 13.25
N GLN A 157 11.74 8.60 13.12
CA GLN A 157 11.15 9.30 14.26
C GLN A 157 10.29 8.37 15.13
N THR A 158 9.51 7.48 14.52
CA THR A 158 8.67 6.51 15.25
C THR A 158 9.53 5.43 15.89
N THR A 159 10.57 4.97 15.21
CA THR A 159 11.56 4.04 15.77
C THR A 159 12.22 4.62 17.03
N ARG A 160 12.64 5.88 16.98
CA ARG A 160 13.21 6.58 18.15
C ARG A 160 12.22 6.72 19.31
N LEU A 161 10.94 6.98 19.01
CA LEU A 161 9.90 7.07 20.04
C LEU A 161 9.59 5.72 20.69
N LEU A 162 9.61 4.62 19.92
CA LEU A 162 9.30 3.27 20.41
C LEU A 162 10.46 2.64 21.19
N LEU A 163 11.69 2.81 20.72
CA LEU A 163 12.86 2.14 21.30
C LEU A 163 13.64 3.03 22.29
N GLY A 164 13.44 4.35 22.24
CA GLY A 164 14.34 5.32 22.86
C GLY A 164 15.58 5.58 22.01
N GLU A 165 16.34 6.61 22.36
CA GLU A 165 17.48 7.09 21.55
C GLU A 165 18.59 6.05 21.39
N ALA A 166 19.10 5.51 22.50
CA ALA A 166 20.22 4.57 22.46
C ALA A 166 19.90 3.29 21.65
N ALA A 167 18.71 2.71 21.85
CA ALA A 167 18.33 1.49 21.14
C ALA A 167 17.95 1.75 19.67
N ALA A 168 17.46 2.95 19.32
CA ALA A 168 17.19 3.31 17.93
C ALA A 168 18.49 3.53 17.11
N GLU A 169 19.58 3.91 17.77
CA GLU A 169 20.91 4.01 17.15
C GLU A 169 21.57 2.64 16.96
N ASP A 170 21.20 1.64 17.77
CA ASP A 170 21.67 0.26 17.63
C ASP A 170 20.93 -0.49 16.50
N LYS A 171 21.31 -0.12 15.28
CA LYS A 171 20.79 -0.73 14.05
C LYS A 171 21.15 -2.21 13.93
N ASP A 172 22.26 -2.65 14.52
CA ASP A 172 22.70 -4.05 14.44
C ASP A 172 21.87 -4.95 15.35
N ALA A 173 21.54 -4.50 16.57
CA ALA A 173 20.59 -5.19 17.44
C ALA A 173 19.20 -5.25 16.79
N THR A 174 18.73 -4.14 16.22
CA THR A 174 17.46 -4.09 15.46
C THR A 174 17.48 -5.11 14.32
N ARG A 175 18.53 -5.09 13.49
CA ARG A 175 18.71 -6.04 12.40
C ARG A 175 18.68 -7.49 12.89
N ALA A 176 19.45 -7.81 13.92
CA ALA A 176 19.53 -9.16 14.48
C ALA A 176 18.16 -9.64 14.98
N PHE A 177 17.41 -8.77 15.68
CA PHE A 177 16.05 -9.06 16.12
C PHE A 177 15.11 -9.36 14.95
N LEU A 178 15.08 -8.50 13.92
CA LEU A 178 14.20 -8.69 12.76
C LEU A 178 14.52 -9.97 11.99
N MET A 179 15.80 -10.31 11.87
CA MET A 179 16.23 -11.56 11.24
C MET A 179 15.74 -12.78 12.02
N GLU A 180 15.91 -12.80 13.35
CA GLU A 180 15.46 -13.93 14.15
C GLU A 180 13.93 -14.01 14.21
N PHE A 181 13.25 -12.87 14.30
CA PHE A 181 11.80 -12.80 14.20
C PHE A 181 11.30 -13.42 12.89
N ALA A 182 11.90 -13.07 11.76
CA ALA A 182 11.53 -13.63 10.46
C ALA A 182 11.81 -15.14 10.38
N ARG A 183 12.90 -15.63 10.98
CA ARG A 183 13.17 -17.08 11.06
C ARG A 183 12.11 -17.76 11.91
N ALA A 184 11.83 -17.27 13.10
CA ALA A 184 10.88 -17.85 14.04
C ALA A 184 9.47 -17.88 13.45
N ALA A 185 9.01 -16.80 12.84
CA ALA A 185 7.68 -16.71 12.21
C ALA A 185 7.50 -17.72 11.05
N MET A 186 8.60 -18.17 10.45
CA MET A 186 8.62 -19.12 9.35
C MET A 186 9.01 -20.54 9.77
N ARG A 187 9.38 -20.76 11.04
CA ARG A 187 9.53 -22.12 11.56
C ARG A 187 8.15 -22.75 11.53
N ARG A 188 8.01 -23.81 10.75
CA ARG A 188 6.90 -24.75 10.89
C ARG A 188 7.10 -25.44 12.23
N ASP A 189 6.55 -24.89 13.30
CA ASP A 189 6.41 -25.66 14.52
C ASP A 189 5.57 -26.90 14.14
N ALA A 190 6.18 -28.08 14.21
CA ALA A 190 5.41 -29.29 14.44
C ALA A 190 4.53 -28.98 15.65
N ALA A 191 3.22 -28.96 15.44
CA ALA A 191 2.21 -28.45 16.37
C ALA A 191 2.68 -28.43 17.83
N PRO A 192 2.90 -27.26 18.45
CA PRO A 192 2.98 -27.19 19.88
C PRO A 192 1.55 -27.39 20.36
N GLY A 193 1.25 -28.59 20.85
CA GLY A 193 0.07 -28.80 21.69
C GLY A 193 0.01 -27.67 22.72
N GLU A 194 -1.11 -26.96 22.72
CA GLU A 194 -1.61 -26.16 23.84
C GLU A 194 -0.53 -25.40 24.62
N ARG A 195 0.15 -24.44 23.98
CA ARG A 195 0.72 -23.33 24.75
C ARG A 195 -0.38 -22.32 24.97
N GLU A 196 -1.12 -22.53 26.05
CA GLU A 196 -2.03 -21.56 26.65
C GLU A 196 -1.25 -20.26 26.89
N ALA A 197 -1.44 -19.29 25.99
CA ALA A 197 -0.86 -17.97 26.09
C ALA A 197 -1.55 -17.24 27.25
N ARG A 198 -0.94 -17.30 28.44
CA ARG A 198 -1.32 -16.42 29.55
C ARG A 198 -0.81 -15.02 29.24
N LEU A 199 -1.65 -14.20 28.59
CA LEU A 199 -1.46 -12.76 28.52
C LEU A 199 -1.73 -12.16 29.92
N PRO A 200 -1.02 -11.09 30.32
CA PRO A 200 -1.36 -10.35 31.54
C PRO A 200 -2.79 -9.78 31.40
N GLU A 201 -3.54 -9.81 32.48
CA GLU A 201 -4.91 -9.26 32.57
C GLU A 201 -4.94 -7.82 32.04
N VAL A 202 -5.58 -7.66 30.88
CA VAL A 202 -6.00 -6.35 30.37
C VAL A 202 -7.50 -6.29 30.56
N GLU A 203 -7.97 -5.33 31.34
CA GLU A 203 -9.38 -5.08 31.58
C GLU A 203 -10.04 -4.67 30.25
N LEU A 204 -10.80 -5.59 29.67
CA LEU A 204 -11.47 -5.42 28.37
C LEU A 204 -12.76 -4.61 28.55
N VAL A 205 -12.78 -3.42 27.98
CA VAL A 205 -14.02 -2.67 27.75
C VAL A 205 -14.66 -3.19 26.47
N ASN A 206 -15.85 -3.77 26.66
CA ASN A 206 -16.86 -4.22 25.69
C ASN A 206 -16.71 -5.63 25.10
N GLU A 207 -17.69 -6.44 25.51
CA GLU A 207 -18.08 -7.73 24.97
C GLU A 207 -18.54 -7.58 23.51
N LEU A 208 -18.02 -8.42 22.61
CA LEU A 208 -18.79 -9.18 21.61
C LEU A 208 -17.86 -10.01 20.71
N THR A 209 -17.93 -11.33 20.93
CA THR A 209 -17.74 -12.46 19.98
C THR A 209 -16.39 -12.71 19.31
N THR A 210 -15.79 -13.83 19.74
CA THR A 210 -14.88 -14.70 19.00
C THR A 210 -15.57 -15.40 17.82
N SER A 211 -14.93 -15.49 16.66
CA SER A 211 -14.69 -16.76 15.93
C SER A 211 -13.98 -16.50 14.59
N ASP A 212 -13.04 -17.38 14.29
CA ASP A 212 -12.14 -17.44 13.15
C ASP A 212 -12.84 -17.84 11.81
N GLU A 213 -12.07 -17.80 10.72
CA GLU A 213 -12.21 -18.55 9.43
C GLU A 213 -13.14 -18.06 8.27
N GLN A 214 -12.50 -17.88 7.08
CA GLN A 214 -13.00 -17.80 5.68
C GLN A 214 -14.07 -16.74 5.29
N PRO A 215 -14.04 -16.16 4.05
CA PRO A 215 -15.10 -15.27 3.60
C PRO A 215 -16.35 -16.10 3.27
N ASP A 216 -17.17 -16.30 4.29
CA ASP A 216 -18.43 -17.01 4.24
C ASP A 216 -19.43 -16.28 3.31
N VAL A 217 -19.70 -16.89 2.15
CA VAL A 217 -20.70 -16.44 1.19
C VAL A 217 -22.07 -16.30 1.86
N ASP A 218 -22.36 -17.11 2.89
CA ASP A 218 -23.62 -17.02 3.64
C ASP A 218 -23.66 -15.78 4.51
N ARG A 219 -22.53 -15.36 5.10
CA ARG A 219 -22.40 -14.07 5.81
C ARG A 219 -22.56 -12.90 4.84
N ALA A 220 -21.97 -12.96 3.65
CA ALA A 220 -22.15 -11.91 2.64
C ALA A 220 -23.60 -11.86 2.11
N ALA A 221 -24.22 -13.03 1.90
CA ALA A 221 -25.62 -13.14 1.50
C ALA A 221 -26.57 -12.66 2.61
N GLN A 222 -26.25 -12.93 3.87
CA GLN A 222 -27.02 -12.44 5.02
C GLN A 222 -26.93 -10.92 5.13
N ARG A 223 -25.72 -10.35 5.00
CA ARG A 223 -25.54 -8.89 4.96
C ARG A 223 -26.32 -8.24 3.83
N LEU A 224 -26.41 -8.89 2.66
CA LEU A 224 -27.23 -8.39 1.55
C LEU A 224 -28.73 -8.45 1.87
N ARG A 225 -29.22 -9.56 2.46
CA ARG A 225 -30.61 -9.69 2.90
C ARG A 225 -30.98 -8.63 3.94
N ASP A 226 -30.11 -8.39 4.91
CA ASP A 226 -30.32 -7.39 5.96
C ASP A 226 -30.35 -5.97 5.37
N ALA A 227 -29.42 -5.66 4.44
CA ALA A 227 -29.40 -4.38 3.75
C ALA A 227 -30.66 -4.15 2.88
N GLN A 228 -31.16 -5.21 2.23
CA GLN A 228 -32.41 -5.15 1.46
C GLN A 228 -33.63 -4.93 2.36
N ALA A 229 -33.71 -5.63 3.50
CA ALA A 229 -34.78 -5.45 4.47
C ALA A 229 -34.78 -4.03 5.06
N ALA A 230 -33.60 -3.51 5.42
CA ALA A 230 -33.45 -2.14 5.91
C ALA A 230 -33.84 -1.09 4.85
N ALA A 231 -33.45 -1.32 3.58
CA ALA A 231 -33.82 -0.43 2.47
C ALA A 231 -35.34 -0.42 2.23
N GLU A 232 -36.02 -1.57 2.33
CA GLU A 232 -37.47 -1.66 2.17
C GLU A 232 -38.23 -1.00 3.32
N ALA A 233 -37.73 -1.15 4.57
CA ALA A 233 -38.27 -0.43 5.71
C ALA A 233 -38.13 1.09 5.54
N ALA A 234 -36.95 1.57 5.13
CA ALA A 234 -36.71 2.99 4.87
C ALA A 234 -37.57 3.55 3.72
N ARG A 235 -37.81 2.75 2.67
CA ARG A 235 -38.74 3.12 1.58
C ARG A 235 -40.18 3.24 2.08
N THR A 236 -40.61 2.34 2.96
CA THR A 236 -41.95 2.37 3.57
C THR A 236 -42.13 3.59 4.47
N GLU A 237 -41.12 3.92 5.26
CA GLU A 237 -41.09 5.14 6.07
C GLU A 237 -41.15 6.39 5.20
N LEU A 238 -40.33 6.46 4.14
CA LEU A 238 -40.33 7.58 3.20
C LEU A 238 -41.69 7.72 2.50
N ALA A 239 -42.31 6.63 2.08
CA ALA A 239 -43.63 6.65 1.46
C ALA A 239 -44.71 7.18 2.43
N THR A 240 -44.64 6.78 3.71
CA THR A 240 -45.54 7.28 4.76
C THR A 240 -45.35 8.79 4.98
N ALA A 241 -44.10 9.24 5.10
CA ALA A 241 -43.78 10.66 5.26
C ALA A 241 -44.24 11.51 4.06
N LEU A 242 -44.04 11.02 2.83
CA LEU A 242 -44.50 11.69 1.61
C LEU A 242 -46.03 11.81 1.57
N LYS A 243 -46.76 10.75 1.93
CA LYS A 243 -48.23 10.76 2.01
C LYS A 243 -48.73 11.75 3.08
N ALA A 244 -48.12 11.77 4.26
CA ALA A 244 -48.46 12.70 5.33
C ALA A 244 -48.22 14.17 4.93
N ALA A 245 -47.07 14.45 4.32
CA ALA A 245 -46.75 15.80 3.82
C ALA A 245 -47.68 16.25 2.68
N HIS A 246 -48.12 15.31 1.84
CA HIS A 246 -49.10 15.59 0.79
C HIS A 246 -50.49 15.88 1.36
N ALA A 247 -50.94 15.10 2.36
CA ALA A 247 -52.20 15.35 3.09
C ALA A 247 -52.19 16.69 3.84
N ALA A 248 -51.02 17.14 4.31
CA ALA A 248 -50.81 18.45 4.91
C ALA A 248 -50.75 19.61 3.89
N GLY A 249 -50.95 19.35 2.59
CA GLY A 249 -51.08 20.37 1.54
C GLY A 249 -49.84 20.60 0.67
N THR A 250 -48.75 19.85 0.87
CA THR A 250 -47.56 19.98 -0.01
C THR A 250 -47.85 19.37 -1.38
N SER A 251 -47.59 20.11 -2.46
CA SER A 251 -47.85 19.61 -3.81
C SER A 251 -46.98 18.41 -4.18
N ALA A 252 -47.52 17.48 -4.96
CA ALA A 252 -46.81 16.27 -5.38
C ALA A 252 -45.54 16.58 -6.20
N ASN A 253 -45.54 17.69 -6.96
CA ASN A 253 -44.35 18.13 -7.71
C ASN A 253 -43.22 18.65 -6.81
N GLN A 254 -43.56 19.30 -5.70
CA GLN A 254 -42.58 19.78 -4.73
C GLN A 254 -41.95 18.61 -3.96
N LEU A 255 -42.77 17.65 -3.53
CA LEU A 255 -42.31 16.42 -2.91
C LEU A 255 -41.40 15.61 -3.84
N ALA A 256 -41.77 15.45 -5.11
CA ALA A 256 -40.95 14.75 -6.09
C ALA A 256 -39.59 15.42 -6.34
N ARG A 257 -39.52 16.76 -6.27
CA ARG A 257 -38.25 17.48 -6.37
C ARG A 257 -37.38 17.25 -5.13
N GLN A 258 -37.98 17.21 -3.94
CA GLN A 258 -37.25 17.04 -2.67
C GLN A 258 -36.56 15.68 -2.55
N VAL A 259 -37.12 14.63 -3.17
CA VAL A 259 -36.57 13.26 -3.11
C VAL A 259 -35.95 12.79 -4.44
N SER A 260 -35.62 13.70 -5.36
CA SER A 260 -35.22 13.38 -6.75
C SER A 260 -33.96 12.51 -6.90
N GLY A 261 -33.17 12.32 -5.83
CA GLY A 261 -32.03 11.38 -5.80
C GLY A 261 -32.35 10.02 -5.17
N THR A 262 -33.52 9.89 -4.54
CA THR A 262 -33.92 8.69 -3.77
C THR A 262 -35.09 7.97 -4.44
N LEU A 263 -36.07 8.70 -4.98
CA LEU A 263 -37.18 8.15 -5.75
C LEU A 263 -37.38 8.98 -7.03
N SER A 264 -37.63 8.29 -8.14
CA SER A 264 -37.96 8.98 -9.39
C SER A 264 -39.32 9.65 -9.30
N ARG A 265 -39.48 10.78 -9.98
CA ARG A 265 -40.75 11.53 -10.01
C ARG A 265 -41.97 10.66 -10.40
N PRO A 266 -41.91 9.77 -11.39
CA PRO A 266 -43.04 8.86 -11.69
C PRO A 266 -43.43 7.96 -10.51
N VAL A 267 -42.46 7.49 -9.72
CA VAL A 267 -42.71 6.63 -8.55
C VAL A 267 -43.40 7.40 -7.43
N VAL A 268 -42.95 8.63 -7.15
CA VAL A 268 -43.58 9.51 -6.15
C VAL A 268 -45.03 9.80 -6.51
N LEU A 269 -45.31 10.13 -7.78
CA LEU A 269 -46.68 10.40 -8.23
C LEU A 269 -47.58 9.17 -8.10
N LYS A 270 -47.08 7.98 -8.46
CA LYS A 270 -47.80 6.71 -8.34
C LYS A 270 -48.09 6.35 -6.87
N LEU A 271 -47.15 6.59 -5.96
CA LEU A 271 -47.32 6.34 -4.53
C LEU A 271 -48.39 7.23 -3.89
N LEU A 272 -48.48 8.49 -4.34
CA LEU A 272 -49.46 9.44 -3.83
C LEU A 272 -50.85 9.26 -4.45
N SER A 273 -50.97 8.60 -5.60
CA SER A 273 -52.25 8.33 -6.27
C SER A 273 -52.96 7.06 -5.80
N GLN A 274 -52.34 6.21 -4.97
CA GLN A 274 -52.97 5.00 -4.45
C GLN A 274 -53.82 5.31 -3.21
N PRO A 275 -55.08 4.84 -3.13
CA PRO A 275 -55.93 5.03 -1.95
C PRO A 275 -55.30 4.32 -0.73
N GLN A 276 -55.42 4.92 0.46
CA GLN A 276 -54.97 4.26 1.70
C GLN A 276 -55.82 3.01 1.94
N SER A 277 -55.17 1.85 2.02
CA SER A 277 -55.78 0.59 2.45
C SER A 277 -55.76 0.51 3.97
#